data_AF-A0A7V7AB15-F1
#
_entry.id   AF-A0A7V7AB15-F1
#
_cell.length_a   1.000
_cell.length_b   1.000
_cell.length_c   1.000
_cell.angle_alpha   90.00
_cell.angle_beta   90.00
_cell.angle_gamma   90.00
#
_symmetry.space_group_name_H-M   'P 1'
#
loop_
_entity.id
_entity.type
_entity.pdbx_description
1 polymer ?
#
loop_
_entity_poly.entity_id
_entity_poly.type
_entity_poly.pdbx_seq_one_letter_code
_entity_poly.pdbx_strand_id
1 'polypeptide(L)'
;VPRVLNLKDALSYFNDHQKEVITRRTKFDLERTEQRKHIVEGLRIAIDNINEVIRIIRSSATEKEAKAALSERFGFSDRQSQHIVDMRLGRLTHLERDKLEKEYNDLLERIAYFVSILSDEQKLIEVIVEEMLALRNRFNDERRTEIDPYAEDISDESLIPEKQVVITMTNIGYVKRMAVSTYSMQHRGGRGISGLNMREDDMIKQIVTASTHDWLLFFTNTGRVFRLKGYRIPEESRQARGLPIVNLLRLNPGESVQTIIPLDADHEEGHLLFATQNGLVKRTAISEFKNINRAGLIAISLREDDSLVSVEFTRGNDEVILVTEQGYSIRFSETDCRAQGRDTIGVKGISLSPKDKVISLVKVAASPGTVSEEMIREVAGQDMQVAGVDKTSLADTADNDMTDGEAVSLGMPTESILFVSAKGFGKRTAFSEFRVQNRGGKGLIAYKPNKKTGVLIAALSVHCDEDVLLINDKGLIIRITAAEISQLGRMAMGVKLMRFRGSEIVDVAIVPHEEHQSSADAETVTDVDTLEEPDADLHGLDSSNPVLNTGLAEDIPTLDSLHQEEPEDS
;
A
#
# COMPACT_ATOMS: atom_id res chain seq x y z
N VAL A 1 -0.61 40.21 -24.30
CA VAL A 1 -0.41 38.76 -24.51
C VAL A 1 -1.05 38.02 -23.34
N PRO A 2 -1.95 37.06 -23.58
CA PRO A 2 -2.53 36.25 -22.51
C PRO A 2 -1.44 35.55 -21.67
N ARG A 3 -1.64 35.44 -20.36
CA ARG A 3 -0.69 34.81 -19.42
C ARG A 3 -1.44 33.87 -18.48
N VAL A 4 -0.79 32.77 -18.12
CA VAL A 4 -1.25 31.90 -17.03
C VAL A 4 -0.84 32.54 -15.70
N LEU A 5 -1.77 32.61 -14.75
CA LEU A 5 -1.57 33.20 -13.43
C LEU A 5 -1.75 32.14 -12.35
N ASN A 6 -0.90 32.17 -11.32
CA ASN A 6 -1.14 31.40 -10.10
C ASN A 6 -2.14 32.15 -9.19
N LEU A 7 -2.61 31.49 -8.12
CA LEU A 7 -3.59 32.08 -7.21
C LEU A 7 -3.11 33.39 -6.56
N LYS A 8 -1.82 33.47 -6.20
CA LYS A 8 -1.24 34.66 -5.57
C LYS A 8 -1.30 35.85 -6.52
N ASP A 9 -0.91 35.64 -7.78
CA ASP A 9 -0.92 36.68 -8.81
C ASP A 9 -2.35 37.13 -9.09
N ALA A 10 -3.30 36.19 -9.23
CA ALA A 10 -4.71 36.51 -9.43
C ALA A 10 -5.31 37.34 -8.29
N LEU A 11 -5.01 36.99 -7.03
CA LEU A 11 -5.46 37.74 -5.86
C LEU A 11 -4.80 39.12 -5.79
N SER A 12 -3.52 39.25 -6.17
CA SER A 12 -2.85 40.55 -6.23
C SER A 12 -3.54 41.48 -7.22
N TYR A 13 -3.80 41.03 -8.44
CA TYR A 13 -4.49 41.84 -9.44
C TYR A 13 -5.92 42.18 -9.03
N PHE A 14 -6.63 41.24 -8.38
CA PHE A 14 -7.96 41.52 -7.84
C PHE A 14 -7.92 42.63 -6.78
N ASN A 15 -6.96 42.58 -5.85
CA ASN A 15 -6.80 43.59 -4.81
C ASN A 15 -6.45 44.96 -5.40
N ASP A 16 -5.55 45.02 -6.38
CA ASP A 16 -5.18 46.26 -7.04
C ASP A 16 -6.37 46.89 -7.77
N HIS A 17 -7.17 46.07 -8.45
CA HIS A 17 -8.40 46.51 -9.08
C HIS A 17 -9.44 47.02 -8.05
N GLN A 18 -9.60 46.34 -6.91
CA GLN A 18 -10.50 46.81 -5.84
C GLN A 18 -10.06 48.17 -5.28
N LYS A 19 -8.76 48.35 -5.03
CA LYS A 19 -8.20 49.64 -4.61
C LYS A 19 -8.54 50.74 -5.61
N GLU A 20 -8.38 50.47 -6.90
CA GLU A 20 -8.70 51.42 -7.96
C GLU A 20 -10.19 51.77 -8.01
N VAL A 21 -11.07 50.77 -7.96
CA VAL A 21 -12.53 50.97 -8.00
C VAL A 21 -13.00 51.80 -6.81
N ILE A 22 -12.55 51.48 -5.60
CA ILE A 22 -12.94 52.20 -4.39
C ILE A 22 -12.38 53.62 -4.42
N THR A 23 -11.14 53.82 -4.87
CA THR A 23 -10.57 55.16 -5.05
C THR A 23 -11.42 56.01 -5.99
N ARG A 24 -11.83 55.45 -7.14
CA ARG A 24 -12.68 56.16 -8.11
C ARG A 24 -14.05 56.49 -7.54
N ARG A 25 -14.68 55.54 -6.83
CA ARG A 25 -15.97 55.73 -6.15
C ARG A 25 -15.89 56.83 -5.09
N THR A 26 -14.89 56.77 -4.20
CA THR A 26 -14.70 57.76 -3.13
C THR A 26 -14.42 59.15 -3.69
N LYS A 27 -13.65 59.28 -4.79
CA LYS A 27 -13.45 60.56 -5.48
C LYS A 27 -14.75 61.13 -6.05
N PHE A 28 -15.57 60.29 -6.68
CA PHE A 28 -16.87 60.70 -7.21
C PHE A 28 -17.81 61.18 -6.10
N ASP A 29 -17.88 60.43 -4.99
CA ASP A 29 -18.71 60.79 -3.84
C ASP A 29 -18.22 62.06 -3.14
N LEU A 30 -16.89 62.23 -3.03
CA LEU A 30 -16.27 63.46 -2.51
C LEU A 30 -16.67 64.67 -3.36
N GLU A 31 -16.47 64.61 -4.68
CA GLU A 31 -16.81 65.71 -5.58
C GLU A 31 -18.30 66.08 -5.50
N ARG A 32 -19.18 65.07 -5.48
CA ARG A 32 -20.62 65.29 -5.32
C ARG A 32 -20.96 65.94 -3.98
N THR A 33 -20.28 65.55 -2.91
CA THR A 33 -20.49 66.08 -1.56
C THR A 33 -19.98 67.53 -1.46
N GLU A 34 -18.84 67.84 -2.08
CA GLU A 34 -18.28 69.20 -2.15
C GLU A 34 -19.20 70.14 -2.95
N GLN A 35 -19.71 69.70 -4.10
CA GLN A 35 -20.69 70.46 -4.88
C GLN A 35 -21.95 70.77 -4.07
N ARG A 36 -22.42 69.78 -3.28
CA ARG A 36 -23.58 69.98 -2.40
C ARG A 36 -23.28 70.95 -1.25
N LYS A 37 -22.13 70.77 -0.59
CA LYS A 37 -21.65 71.65 0.49
C LYS A 37 -21.59 73.10 0.01
N HIS A 38 -21.04 73.34 -1.18
CA HIS A 38 -20.96 74.67 -1.79
C HIS A 38 -22.35 75.32 -1.95
N ILE A 39 -23.38 74.58 -2.38
CA ILE A 39 -24.74 75.11 -2.47
C ILE A 39 -25.32 75.42 -1.09
N VAL A 40 -25.16 74.50 -0.12
CA VAL A 40 -25.67 74.65 1.25
C VAL A 40 -25.01 75.85 1.95
N GLU A 41 -23.72 76.05 1.75
CA GLU A 41 -22.96 77.19 2.27
C GLU A 41 -23.51 78.53 1.75
N GLY A 42 -23.80 78.61 0.45
CA GLY A 42 -24.43 79.79 -0.15
C GLY A 42 -25.83 80.06 0.41
N LEU A 43 -26.64 79.02 0.59
CA LEU A 43 -27.97 79.13 1.21
C LEU A 43 -27.89 79.59 2.67
N ARG A 44 -26.91 79.11 3.45
CA ARG A 44 -26.73 79.53 4.84
C ARG A 44 -26.42 81.03 4.94
N ILE A 45 -25.46 81.51 4.14
CA ILE A 45 -25.10 82.93 4.08
C ILE A 45 -26.30 83.78 3.63
N ALA A 46 -27.08 83.29 2.67
CA ALA A 46 -28.27 83.97 2.19
C ALA A 46 -29.38 84.07 3.24
N ILE A 47 -29.60 83.01 4.04
CA ILE A 47 -30.59 83.02 5.13
C ILE A 47 -30.15 83.97 6.25
N ASP A 48 -28.87 84.00 6.59
CA ASP A 48 -28.32 84.92 7.60
C ASP A 48 -28.49 86.40 7.21
N ASN A 49 -28.49 86.69 5.90
CA ASN A 49 -28.60 88.04 5.35
C ASN A 49 -29.91 88.26 4.56
N ILE A 50 -30.99 87.57 4.95
CA ILE A 50 -32.21 87.45 4.13
C ILE A 50 -32.86 88.80 3.75
N ASN A 51 -32.82 89.79 4.62
CA ASN A 51 -33.41 91.10 4.35
C ASN A 51 -32.70 91.84 3.21
N GLU A 52 -31.38 91.67 3.12
CA GLU A 52 -30.56 92.27 2.05
C GLU A 52 -30.72 91.49 0.74
N VAL A 53 -30.76 90.15 0.81
CA VAL A 53 -31.05 89.28 -0.33
C VAL A 53 -32.41 89.60 -0.95
N ILE A 54 -33.48 89.72 -0.13
CA ILE A 54 -34.82 90.08 -0.61
C ILE A 54 -34.81 91.47 -1.26
N ARG A 55 -34.06 92.43 -0.72
CA ARG A 55 -33.96 93.79 -1.29
C ARG A 55 -33.33 93.77 -2.68
N ILE A 56 -32.25 93.00 -2.86
CA ILE A 56 -31.57 92.84 -4.15
C ILE A 56 -32.51 92.17 -5.17
N ILE A 57 -33.19 91.09 -4.76
CA ILE A 57 -34.14 90.38 -5.64
C ILE A 57 -35.32 91.28 -6.04
N ARG A 58 -35.88 92.06 -5.11
CA ARG A 58 -37.02 92.96 -5.39
C ARG A 58 -36.66 94.20 -6.23
N SER A 59 -35.40 94.62 -6.23
CA SER A 59 -34.92 95.78 -6.99
C SER A 59 -34.43 95.42 -8.40
N SER A 60 -34.23 94.14 -8.67
CA SER A 60 -33.83 93.62 -9.99
C SER A 60 -35.05 93.42 -10.88
N ALA A 61 -34.97 93.74 -12.18
CA ALA A 61 -36.09 93.58 -13.10
C ALA A 61 -36.20 92.15 -13.65
N THR A 62 -35.09 91.40 -13.66
CA THR A 62 -35.04 90.01 -14.15
C THR A 62 -34.25 89.10 -13.22
N GLU A 63 -34.50 87.78 -13.31
CA GLU A 63 -33.77 86.75 -12.55
C GLU A 63 -32.26 86.79 -12.83
N LYS A 64 -31.88 87.12 -14.07
CA LYS A 64 -30.49 87.23 -14.50
C LYS A 64 -29.78 88.41 -13.82
N GLU A 65 -30.46 89.56 -13.70
CA GLU A 65 -29.95 90.73 -12.97
C GLU A 65 -29.83 90.44 -11.47
N ALA A 66 -30.82 89.77 -10.87
CA ALA A 66 -30.79 89.39 -9.46
C ALA A 66 -29.60 88.47 -9.14
N LYS A 67 -29.31 87.48 -9.99
CA LYS A 67 -28.14 86.60 -9.83
C LYS A 67 -26.82 87.36 -9.94
N ALA A 68 -26.69 88.26 -10.92
CA ALA A 68 -25.48 89.05 -11.11
C ALA A 68 -25.21 89.94 -9.89
N ALA A 69 -26.25 90.62 -9.38
CA ALA A 69 -26.15 91.48 -8.20
C ALA A 69 -25.85 90.69 -6.91
N LEU A 70 -26.46 89.51 -6.72
CA LEU A 70 -26.16 88.62 -5.60
C LEU A 70 -24.71 88.11 -5.64
N SER A 71 -24.21 87.79 -6.85
CA SER A 71 -22.84 87.33 -7.05
C SER A 71 -21.83 88.45 -6.78
N GLU A 72 -22.09 89.67 -7.24
CA GLU A 72 -21.23 90.84 -6.99
C GLU A 72 -21.19 91.22 -5.51
N ARG A 73 -22.33 91.17 -4.82
CA ARG A 73 -22.44 91.61 -3.42
C ARG A 73 -21.89 90.61 -2.41
N PHE A 74 -22.20 89.33 -2.57
CA PHE A 74 -21.89 88.28 -1.60
C PHE A 74 -20.83 87.29 -2.09
N GLY A 75 -20.32 87.45 -3.32
CA GLY A 75 -19.34 86.55 -3.91
C GLY A 75 -19.91 85.18 -4.27
N PHE A 76 -21.23 85.06 -4.42
CA PHE A 76 -21.87 83.78 -4.75
C PHE A 76 -21.51 83.34 -6.17
N SER A 77 -21.30 82.04 -6.34
CA SER A 77 -21.20 81.41 -7.66
C SER A 77 -22.55 81.44 -8.39
N ASP A 78 -22.52 81.28 -9.71
CA ASP A 78 -23.73 81.18 -10.54
C ASP A 78 -24.69 80.07 -10.04
N ARG A 79 -24.15 78.90 -9.66
CA ARG A 79 -24.95 77.78 -9.11
C ARG A 79 -25.57 78.12 -7.76
N GLN A 80 -24.85 78.79 -6.86
CA GLN A 80 -25.41 79.24 -5.57
C GLN A 80 -26.50 80.28 -5.78
N SER A 81 -26.23 81.29 -6.61
CA SER A 81 -27.18 82.37 -6.94
C SER A 81 -28.47 81.82 -7.53
N GLN A 82 -28.39 80.83 -8.43
CA GLN A 82 -29.58 80.09 -8.92
C GLN A 82 -30.37 79.46 -7.78
N HIS A 83 -29.71 78.67 -6.92
CA HIS A 83 -30.38 78.00 -5.80
C HIS A 83 -30.98 78.95 -4.76
N ILE A 84 -30.39 80.13 -4.57
CA ILE A 84 -30.90 81.17 -3.66
C ILE A 84 -32.17 81.79 -4.23
N VAL A 85 -32.20 82.08 -5.53
CA VAL A 85 -33.39 82.65 -6.19
C VAL A 85 -34.54 81.62 -6.24
N ASP A 86 -34.22 80.35 -6.44
CA ASP A 86 -35.19 79.24 -6.45
C ASP A 86 -35.68 78.84 -5.04
N MET A 87 -35.17 79.48 -3.99
CA MET A 87 -35.51 79.15 -2.61
C MET A 87 -36.98 79.47 -2.30
N ARG A 88 -37.67 78.53 -1.65
CA ARG A 88 -39.05 78.73 -1.16
C ARG A 88 -39.05 79.43 0.20
N LEU A 89 -39.99 80.37 0.40
CA LEU A 89 -40.13 81.13 1.66
C LEU A 89 -40.23 80.25 2.92
N GLY A 90 -40.79 79.04 2.83
CA GLY A 90 -40.88 78.10 3.96
C GLY A 90 -39.53 77.62 4.51
N ARG A 91 -38.43 77.75 3.73
CA ARG A 91 -37.07 77.44 4.19
C ARG A 91 -36.50 78.43 5.20
N LEU A 92 -37.18 79.55 5.43
CA LEU A 92 -36.79 80.58 6.40
C LEU A 92 -37.25 80.27 7.83
N THR A 93 -38.05 79.21 8.03
CA THR A 93 -38.45 78.79 9.37
C THR A 93 -37.25 78.33 10.19
N HIS A 94 -37.32 78.50 11.51
CA HIS A 94 -36.24 78.07 12.42
C HIS A 94 -35.87 76.60 12.23
N LEU A 95 -36.87 75.71 12.10
CA LEU A 95 -36.65 74.28 11.91
C LEU A 95 -35.89 73.95 10.60
N GLU A 96 -36.18 74.66 9.51
CA GLU A 96 -35.51 74.43 8.23
C GLU A 96 -34.08 74.99 8.22
N ARG A 97 -33.84 76.08 8.96
CA ARG A 97 -32.50 76.59 9.22
C ARG A 97 -31.67 75.58 10.01
N ASP A 98 -32.20 75.03 11.10
CA ASP A 98 -31.50 74.04 11.92
C ASP A 98 -31.18 72.77 11.10
N LYS A 99 -32.10 72.32 10.24
CA LYS A 99 -31.85 71.20 9.31
C LYS A 99 -30.73 71.52 8.33
N LEU A 100 -30.65 72.74 7.82
CA LEU A 100 -29.62 73.16 6.87
C LEU A 100 -28.25 73.29 7.54
N GLU A 101 -28.19 73.80 8.77
CA GLU A 101 -26.98 73.82 9.58
C GLU A 101 -26.51 72.38 9.90
N LYS A 102 -27.44 71.48 10.24
CA LYS A 102 -27.13 70.06 10.41
C LYS A 102 -26.62 69.42 9.12
N GLU A 103 -27.29 69.63 7.98
CA GLU A 103 -26.86 69.14 6.68
C GLU A 103 -25.45 69.62 6.35
N TYR A 104 -25.13 70.89 6.62
CA TYR A 104 -23.79 71.43 6.41
C TYR A 104 -22.73 70.71 7.25
N ASN A 105 -22.99 70.49 8.54
CA ASN A 105 -22.06 69.79 9.42
C ASN A 105 -21.87 68.33 9.00
N ASP A 106 -22.96 67.62 8.67
CA ASP A 106 -22.90 66.26 8.17
C ASP A 106 -22.08 66.18 6.87
N LEU A 107 -22.21 67.16 5.97
CA LEU A 107 -21.41 67.23 4.74
C LEU A 107 -19.92 67.46 5.03
N LEU A 108 -19.58 68.30 6.01
CA LEU A 108 -18.18 68.51 6.42
C LEU A 108 -17.57 67.22 7.00
N GLU A 109 -18.29 66.50 7.84
CA GLU A 109 -17.85 65.22 8.40
C GLU A 109 -17.60 64.19 7.28
N ARG A 110 -18.52 64.10 6.31
CA ARG A 110 -18.39 63.19 5.16
C ARG A 110 -17.21 63.55 4.25
N ILE A 111 -16.99 64.83 3.98
CA ILE A 111 -15.82 65.30 3.23
C ILE A 111 -14.53 64.92 3.96
N ALA A 112 -14.46 65.18 5.26
CA ALA A 112 -13.29 64.82 6.08
C ALA A 112 -13.03 63.30 6.05
N TYR A 113 -14.09 62.50 6.14
CA TYR A 113 -14.01 61.05 6.03
C TYR A 113 -13.47 60.59 4.66
N PHE A 114 -14.04 61.08 3.55
CA PHE A 114 -13.58 60.72 2.19
C PHE A 114 -12.15 61.17 1.92
N VAL A 115 -11.77 62.37 2.35
CA VAL A 115 -10.38 62.86 2.25
C VAL A 115 -9.45 61.95 3.05
N SER A 116 -9.88 61.49 4.24
CA SER A 116 -9.07 60.59 5.05
C SER A 116 -8.86 59.22 4.39
N ILE A 117 -9.84 58.70 3.65
CA ILE A 117 -9.70 57.45 2.87
C ILE A 117 -8.74 57.64 1.70
N LEU A 118 -8.81 58.78 1.00
CA LEU A 118 -7.98 59.04 -0.17
C LEU A 118 -6.52 59.38 0.18
N SER A 119 -6.27 59.84 1.40
CA SER A 119 -4.94 60.26 1.85
C SER A 119 -4.17 59.16 2.59
N ASP A 120 -4.87 58.15 3.11
CA ASP A 120 -4.30 57.07 3.91
C ASP A 120 -4.63 55.71 3.28
N GLU A 121 -3.61 55.04 2.74
CA GLU A 121 -3.76 53.72 2.13
C GLU A 121 -4.27 52.67 3.12
N GLN A 122 -3.92 52.80 4.41
CA GLN A 122 -4.32 51.83 5.43
C GLN A 122 -5.84 51.90 5.68
N LYS A 123 -6.40 53.11 5.74
CA LYS A 123 -7.85 53.30 5.84
C LYS A 123 -8.59 52.79 4.61
N LEU A 124 -8.01 52.94 3.43
CA LEU A 124 -8.59 52.38 2.21
C LEU A 124 -8.64 50.84 2.29
N ILE A 125 -7.58 50.21 2.80
CA ILE A 125 -7.56 48.76 3.03
C ILE A 125 -8.59 48.35 4.08
N GLU A 126 -8.73 49.09 5.18
CA GLU A 126 -9.75 48.83 6.20
C GLU A 126 -11.16 48.81 5.61
N VAL A 127 -11.50 49.80 4.77
CA VAL A 127 -12.78 49.85 4.06
C VAL A 127 -12.97 48.64 3.13
N ILE A 128 -11.91 48.22 2.41
CA ILE A 128 -11.96 47.01 1.57
C ILE A 128 -12.29 45.78 2.42
N VAL A 129 -11.60 45.63 3.57
CA VAL A 129 -11.79 44.48 4.46
C VAL A 129 -13.21 44.47 5.02
N GLU A 130 -13.73 45.62 5.46
CA GLU A 130 -15.11 45.74 5.94
C GLU A 130 -16.14 45.33 4.88
N GLU A 131 -15.97 45.81 3.64
CA GLU A 131 -16.86 45.44 2.53
C GLU A 131 -16.76 43.95 2.18
N MET A 132 -15.56 43.37 2.16
CA MET A 132 -15.35 41.95 1.88
C MET A 132 -15.95 41.06 2.98
N LEU A 133 -15.85 41.47 4.24
CA LEU A 133 -16.48 40.78 5.36
C LEU A 133 -18.01 40.86 5.28
N ALA A 134 -18.56 42.02 4.90
CA ALA A 134 -19.99 42.19 4.69
C ALA A 134 -20.50 41.31 3.55
N LEU A 135 -19.76 41.20 2.43
CA LEU A 135 -20.07 40.30 1.33
C LEU A 135 -20.02 38.84 1.75
N ARG A 136 -18.97 38.43 2.46
CA ARG A 136 -18.85 37.07 3.01
C ARG A 136 -20.04 36.73 3.89
N ASN A 137 -20.45 37.62 4.78
CA ASN A 137 -21.57 37.36 5.69
C ASN A 137 -22.93 37.32 4.98
N ARG A 138 -23.08 38.03 3.85
CA ARG A 138 -24.32 38.06 3.07
C ARG A 138 -24.46 36.89 2.09
N PHE A 139 -23.35 36.39 1.56
CA PHE A 139 -23.32 35.42 0.47
C PHE A 139 -22.54 34.14 0.84
N ASN A 140 -22.35 33.85 2.13
CA ASN A 140 -21.77 32.57 2.50
C ASN A 140 -22.73 31.42 2.19
N ASP A 141 -22.15 30.29 1.82
CA ASP A 141 -22.81 29.01 1.78
C ASP A 141 -21.92 27.96 2.46
N GLU A 142 -22.54 26.86 2.87
CA GLU A 142 -21.77 25.73 3.38
C GLU A 142 -21.03 25.07 2.21
N ARG A 143 -19.79 24.65 2.49
CA ARG A 143 -18.98 23.90 1.54
C ARG A 143 -19.74 22.62 1.15
N ARG A 144 -20.08 22.52 -0.14
CA ARG A 144 -20.79 21.36 -0.70
C ARG A 144 -19.87 20.14 -0.90
N THR A 145 -18.58 20.39 -1.10
CA THR A 145 -17.58 19.37 -1.41
C THR A 145 -16.68 19.11 -0.21
N GLU A 146 -16.59 17.86 0.22
CA GLU A 146 -15.59 17.45 1.21
C GLU A 146 -14.23 17.25 0.52
N ILE A 147 -13.15 17.66 1.19
CA ILE A 147 -11.80 17.30 0.77
C ILE A 147 -11.45 16.08 1.60
N ASP A 148 -11.59 14.91 1.01
CA ASP A 148 -11.15 13.67 1.62
C ASP A 148 -9.62 13.57 1.47
N PRO A 149 -8.83 13.68 2.56
CA PRO A 149 -7.39 13.48 2.51
C PRO A 149 -6.99 12.01 2.20
N TYR A 150 -7.99 11.12 2.12
CA TYR A 150 -7.87 9.71 1.74
C TYR A 150 -8.57 9.38 0.43
N ALA A 151 -9.04 10.38 -0.35
CA ALA A 151 -9.37 10.15 -1.75
C ALA A 151 -8.09 9.66 -2.41
N GLU A 152 -8.01 8.35 -2.62
CA GLU A 152 -6.81 7.62 -2.98
C GLU A 152 -5.97 8.43 -3.96
N ASP A 153 -4.87 9.00 -3.46
CA ASP A 153 -3.72 9.25 -4.32
C ASP A 153 -3.59 7.95 -5.12
N ILE A 154 -3.70 8.02 -6.44
CA ILE A 154 -3.32 6.91 -7.32
C ILE A 154 -1.83 6.71 -7.03
N SER A 155 -1.55 5.94 -5.99
CA SER A 155 -0.21 5.58 -5.60
C SER A 155 0.34 4.76 -6.75
N ASP A 156 1.63 4.89 -7.05
CA ASP A 156 2.28 4.10 -8.11
C ASP A 156 1.96 2.59 -7.99
N GLU A 157 1.55 2.13 -6.79
CA GLU A 157 1.04 0.80 -6.51
C GLU A 157 -0.24 0.42 -7.30
N SER A 158 -1.24 1.29 -7.45
CA SER A 158 -2.48 0.93 -8.18
C SER A 158 -2.29 0.81 -9.71
N LEU A 159 -1.15 1.29 -10.23
CA LEU A 159 -0.73 1.07 -11.62
C LEU A 159 -0.06 -0.30 -11.82
N ILE A 160 0.33 -0.98 -10.74
CA ILE A 160 0.98 -2.28 -10.79
C ILE A 160 -0.11 -3.36 -10.80
N PRO A 161 -0.09 -4.31 -11.73
CA PRO A 161 -1.07 -5.39 -11.74
C PRO A 161 -0.86 -6.32 -10.56
N GLU A 162 -1.97 -6.72 -9.93
CA GLU A 162 -1.97 -7.78 -8.94
C GLU A 162 -1.77 -9.14 -9.61
N LYS A 163 -0.67 -9.83 -9.27
CA LYS A 163 -0.31 -11.14 -9.85
C LYS A 163 0.24 -12.05 -8.77
N GLN A 164 -0.07 -13.34 -8.87
CA GLN A 164 0.57 -14.36 -8.06
C GLN A 164 2.02 -14.56 -8.51
N VAL A 165 2.96 -14.38 -7.58
CA VAL A 165 4.39 -14.47 -7.82
C VAL A 165 5.06 -15.44 -6.87
N VAL A 166 6.12 -16.06 -7.36
CA VAL A 166 7.06 -16.87 -6.58
C VAL A 166 8.28 -16.02 -6.30
N ILE A 167 8.64 -15.90 -5.03
CA ILE A 167 9.83 -15.20 -4.56
C ILE A 167 10.83 -16.23 -4.09
N THR A 168 12.06 -16.14 -4.60
CA THR A 168 13.15 -17.03 -4.22
C THR A 168 14.27 -16.24 -3.56
N MET A 169 14.83 -16.79 -2.48
CA MET A 169 15.99 -16.24 -1.78
C MET A 169 17.12 -17.27 -1.74
N THR A 170 18.34 -16.85 -2.05
CA THR A 170 19.54 -17.72 -1.94
C THR A 170 20.21 -17.66 -0.57
N ASN A 171 21.13 -18.58 -0.28
CA ASN A 171 21.90 -18.60 0.97
C ASN A 171 22.75 -17.34 1.17
N ILE A 172 23.24 -16.74 0.07
CA ILE A 172 24.02 -15.48 0.10
C ILE A 172 23.08 -14.25 0.19
N GLY A 173 21.76 -14.44 0.07
CA GLY A 173 20.77 -13.39 0.22
C GLY A 173 20.43 -12.66 -1.08
N TYR A 174 20.55 -13.30 -2.23
CA TYR A 174 19.97 -12.77 -3.48
C TYR A 174 18.48 -13.07 -3.51
N VAL A 175 17.67 -12.07 -3.87
CA VAL A 175 16.22 -12.18 -3.98
C VAL A 175 15.73 -11.79 -5.37
N LYS A 176 14.70 -12.49 -5.83
CA LYS A 176 13.96 -12.19 -7.06
C LYS A 176 12.53 -12.66 -6.97
N ARG A 177 11.66 -12.07 -7.78
CA ARG A 177 10.29 -12.54 -8.02
C ARG A 177 10.12 -13.03 -9.44
N MET A 178 9.24 -14.00 -9.62
CA MET A 178 8.87 -14.58 -10.90
C MET A 178 7.37 -14.83 -10.93
N ALA A 179 6.74 -14.75 -12.09
CA ALA A 179 5.35 -15.19 -12.22
C ALA A 179 5.24 -16.70 -11.95
N VAL A 180 4.21 -17.12 -11.22
CA VAL A 180 3.90 -18.54 -10.93
C VAL A 180 3.83 -19.37 -12.22
N SER A 181 3.27 -18.78 -13.29
CA SER A 181 3.14 -19.38 -14.61
C SER A 181 4.46 -19.81 -15.27
N THR A 182 5.59 -19.25 -14.84
CA THR A 182 6.92 -19.63 -15.35
C THR A 182 7.29 -21.08 -15.00
N TYR A 183 6.65 -21.65 -13.98
CA TYR A 183 6.84 -23.04 -13.58
C TYR A 183 5.69 -23.90 -14.09
N SER A 184 5.93 -24.59 -15.20
CA SER A 184 4.97 -25.52 -15.76
C SER A 184 4.68 -26.68 -14.79
N MET A 185 3.40 -27.04 -14.70
CA MET A 185 2.94 -28.18 -13.91
C MET A 185 3.53 -29.48 -14.46
N GLN A 186 3.90 -30.39 -13.55
CA GLN A 186 4.38 -31.72 -13.85
C GLN A 186 3.66 -32.73 -12.96
N HIS A 187 3.70 -34.00 -13.35
CA HIS A 187 3.25 -35.09 -12.49
C HIS A 187 4.30 -35.45 -11.43
N ARG A 188 3.83 -36.01 -10.30
CA ARG A 188 4.70 -36.55 -9.25
C ARG A 188 5.76 -37.51 -9.83
N GLY A 189 6.98 -37.39 -9.33
CA GLY A 189 8.13 -38.16 -9.82
C GLY A 189 8.77 -37.61 -11.09
N GLY A 190 8.34 -36.43 -11.55
CA GLY A 190 8.98 -35.66 -12.61
C GLY A 190 10.45 -35.33 -12.31
N ARG A 191 11.16 -34.87 -13.35
CA ARG A 191 12.57 -34.50 -13.26
C ARG A 191 12.78 -33.10 -12.68
N GLY A 192 11.75 -32.27 -12.67
CA GLY A 192 11.86 -30.85 -12.35
C GLY A 192 12.45 -30.08 -13.54
N ILE A 193 12.21 -28.77 -13.56
CA ILE A 193 12.76 -27.86 -14.55
C ILE A 193 13.98 -27.16 -13.93
N SER A 194 15.05 -27.00 -14.73
CA SER A 194 16.25 -26.30 -14.28
C SER A 194 15.95 -24.83 -14.00
N GLY A 195 16.05 -24.45 -12.73
CA GLY A 195 15.84 -23.11 -12.23
C GLY A 195 17.03 -22.21 -12.55
N LEU A 196 18.03 -22.27 -11.67
CA LEU A 196 19.21 -21.40 -11.65
C LEU A 196 20.46 -22.17 -12.06
N ASN A 197 21.32 -21.60 -12.91
CA ASN A 197 22.68 -22.13 -13.10
C ASN A 197 23.51 -21.74 -11.87
N MET A 198 23.50 -22.59 -10.86
CA MET A 198 24.18 -22.35 -9.58
C MET A 198 25.70 -22.45 -9.76
N ARG A 199 26.43 -21.50 -9.16
CA ARG A 199 27.83 -21.75 -8.78
C ARG A 199 27.82 -22.65 -7.55
N GLU A 200 28.90 -23.40 -7.32
CA GLU A 200 29.00 -24.37 -6.21
C GLU A 200 28.65 -23.77 -4.82
N ASP A 201 28.76 -22.45 -4.64
CA ASP A 201 28.58 -21.77 -3.36
C ASP A 201 27.22 -21.04 -3.15
N ASP A 202 26.35 -20.94 -4.17
CA ASP A 202 25.10 -20.16 -4.07
C ASP A 202 23.86 -20.99 -4.44
N MET A 203 23.22 -21.53 -3.41
CA MET A 203 22.00 -22.35 -3.51
C MET A 203 20.77 -21.55 -3.08
N ILE A 204 19.61 -21.90 -3.64
CA ILE A 204 18.34 -21.35 -3.17
C ILE A 204 18.07 -21.90 -1.77
N LYS A 205 17.83 -20.98 -0.84
CA LYS A 205 17.56 -21.24 0.58
C LYS A 205 16.07 -21.39 0.85
N GLN A 206 15.28 -20.51 0.23
CA GLN A 206 13.86 -20.39 0.51
C GLN A 206 13.07 -20.00 -0.74
N ILE A 207 11.87 -20.53 -0.84
CA ILE A 207 10.86 -20.21 -1.84
C ILE A 207 9.55 -19.86 -1.13
N VAL A 208 8.96 -18.71 -1.48
CA VAL A 208 7.66 -18.28 -0.95
C VAL A 208 6.77 -17.79 -2.07
N THR A 209 5.47 -17.86 -1.86
CA THR A 209 4.43 -17.45 -2.80
C THR A 209 3.67 -16.29 -2.20
N ALA A 210 3.36 -15.29 -3.03
CA ALA A 210 2.67 -14.09 -2.58
C ALA A 210 2.05 -13.36 -3.78
N SER A 211 1.08 -12.49 -3.52
CA SER A 211 0.68 -11.45 -4.46
C SER A 211 1.77 -10.39 -4.60
N THR A 212 1.82 -9.71 -5.76
CA THR A 212 2.67 -8.51 -5.95
C THR A 212 2.36 -7.42 -4.92
N HIS A 213 1.13 -7.37 -4.40
CA HIS A 213 0.69 -6.36 -3.43
C HIS A 213 0.82 -6.81 -1.98
N ASP A 214 1.16 -8.07 -1.72
CA ASP A 214 1.32 -8.54 -0.36
C ASP A 214 2.54 -7.92 0.32
N TRP A 215 2.44 -7.80 1.65
CA TRP A 215 3.58 -7.44 2.47
C TRP A 215 4.44 -8.67 2.72
N LEU A 216 5.72 -8.58 2.39
CA LEU A 216 6.71 -9.59 2.72
C LEU A 216 7.45 -9.14 3.98
N LEU A 217 7.34 -9.94 5.03
CA LEU A 217 8.07 -9.75 6.28
C LEU A 217 9.38 -10.53 6.24
N PHE A 218 10.50 -9.81 6.33
CA PHE A 218 11.84 -10.39 6.34
C PHE A 218 12.37 -10.43 7.77
N PHE A 219 12.53 -11.62 8.31
CA PHE A 219 13.06 -11.81 9.66
C PHE A 219 14.55 -12.12 9.60
N THR A 220 15.33 -11.46 10.45
CA THR A 220 16.79 -11.59 10.47
C THR A 220 17.29 -12.51 11.59
N ASN A 221 18.56 -12.91 11.51
CA ASN A 221 19.24 -13.68 12.54
C ASN A 221 19.35 -12.97 13.90
N THR A 222 19.17 -11.65 13.94
CA THR A 222 19.13 -10.89 15.20
C THR A 222 17.71 -10.76 15.77
N GLY A 223 16.71 -11.35 15.10
CA GLY A 223 15.31 -11.29 15.50
C GLY A 223 14.62 -9.97 15.14
N ARG A 224 15.17 -9.21 14.19
CA ARG A 224 14.52 -8.01 13.62
C ARG A 224 13.63 -8.39 12.44
N VAL A 225 12.63 -7.56 12.18
CA VAL A 225 11.72 -7.68 11.03
C VAL A 225 11.77 -6.42 10.18
N PHE A 226 11.78 -6.63 8.87
CA PHE A 226 11.61 -5.61 7.86
C PHE A 226 10.39 -5.95 7.02
N ARG A 227 9.78 -4.95 6.35
CA ARG A 227 8.69 -5.18 5.40
C ARG A 227 9.00 -4.59 4.03
N LEU A 228 8.61 -5.30 2.99
CA LEU A 228 8.66 -4.83 1.61
C LEU A 228 7.43 -5.36 0.85
N LYS A 229 6.86 -4.55 -0.04
CA LYS A 229 5.82 -5.05 -0.95
C LYS A 229 6.42 -6.00 -1.99
N GLY A 230 5.65 -7.01 -2.40
CA GLY A 230 6.07 -7.98 -3.41
C GLY A 230 6.61 -7.35 -4.69
N TYR A 231 5.94 -6.31 -5.22
CA TYR A 231 6.33 -5.63 -6.46
C TYR A 231 7.69 -4.93 -6.42
N ARG A 232 8.22 -4.62 -5.22
CA ARG A 232 9.55 -4.02 -5.07
C ARG A 232 10.69 -5.01 -5.19
N ILE A 233 10.39 -6.31 -5.12
CA ILE A 233 11.36 -7.35 -5.48
C ILE A 233 11.50 -7.32 -7.01
N PRO A 234 12.74 -7.34 -7.56
CA PRO A 234 12.95 -7.30 -9.00
C PRO A 234 12.39 -8.55 -9.68
N GLU A 235 11.70 -8.33 -10.79
CA GLU A 235 11.23 -9.40 -11.68
C GLU A 235 12.35 -9.80 -12.61
N GLU A 236 12.76 -11.06 -12.52
CA GLU A 236 13.94 -11.56 -13.21
C GLU A 236 13.66 -12.94 -13.78
N SER A 237 14.45 -13.34 -14.78
CA SER A 237 14.30 -14.66 -15.39
C SER A 237 14.65 -15.79 -14.41
N ARG A 238 14.20 -17.01 -14.75
CA ARG A 238 14.48 -18.19 -13.95
C ARG A 238 15.98 -18.45 -13.74
N GLN A 239 16.80 -18.14 -14.74
CA GLN A 239 18.26 -18.32 -14.72
C GLN A 239 19.02 -17.17 -14.06
N ALA A 240 18.41 -15.98 -13.94
CA ALA A 240 19.04 -14.82 -13.34
C ALA A 240 19.20 -14.96 -11.82
N ARG A 241 20.23 -14.35 -11.25
CA ARG A 241 20.53 -14.44 -9.80
C ARG A 241 19.60 -13.60 -8.92
N GLY A 242 19.05 -12.52 -9.46
CA GLY A 242 18.31 -11.53 -8.68
C GLY A 242 19.21 -10.44 -8.10
N LEU A 243 18.68 -9.70 -7.12
CA LEU A 243 19.35 -8.57 -6.48
C LEU A 243 19.74 -8.92 -5.04
N PRO A 244 20.91 -8.49 -4.55
CA PRO A 244 21.27 -8.65 -3.14
C PRO A 244 20.23 -7.98 -2.20
N ILE A 245 19.74 -8.71 -1.20
CA ILE A 245 18.72 -8.22 -0.25
C ILE A 245 19.19 -7.00 0.56
N VAL A 246 20.50 -6.88 0.78
CA VAL A 246 21.13 -5.72 1.43
C VAL A 246 20.93 -4.40 0.67
N ASN A 247 20.63 -4.45 -0.64
CA ASN A 247 20.30 -3.25 -1.42
C ASN A 247 18.85 -2.79 -1.18
N LEU A 248 17.98 -3.72 -0.76
CA LEU A 248 16.57 -3.45 -0.49
C LEU A 248 16.33 -3.14 0.99
N LEU A 249 17.07 -3.79 1.90
CA LEU A 249 16.91 -3.68 3.36
C LEU A 249 18.17 -3.11 4.02
N ARG A 250 17.97 -2.21 5.00
CA ARG A 250 19.06 -1.62 5.79
C ARG A 250 19.49 -2.55 6.93
N LEU A 251 20.27 -3.57 6.59
CA LEU A 251 20.80 -4.55 7.54
C LEU A 251 22.07 -4.03 8.23
N ASN A 252 22.28 -4.42 9.50
CA ASN A 252 23.52 -4.14 10.21
C ASN A 252 24.65 -5.08 9.75
N PRO A 253 25.93 -4.75 9.97
CA PRO A 253 27.04 -5.66 9.68
C PRO A 253 26.87 -7.01 10.41
N GLY A 254 26.92 -8.13 9.67
CA GLY A 254 26.71 -9.49 10.20
C GLY A 254 25.25 -9.91 10.36
N GLU A 255 24.30 -9.02 10.06
CA GLU A 255 22.88 -9.34 10.04
C GLU A 255 22.47 -9.93 8.68
N SER A 256 21.73 -11.03 8.70
CA SER A 256 21.26 -11.74 7.50
C SER A 256 19.80 -12.15 7.64
N VAL A 257 19.09 -12.21 6.52
CA VAL A 257 17.69 -12.66 6.50
C VAL A 257 17.63 -14.18 6.66
N GLN A 258 16.87 -14.62 7.67
CA GLN A 258 16.63 -16.04 7.93
C GLN A 258 15.42 -16.57 7.17
N THR A 259 14.29 -15.87 7.26
CA THR A 259 13.03 -16.31 6.66
C THR A 259 12.22 -15.13 6.12
N ILE A 260 11.50 -15.37 5.04
CA ILE A 260 10.52 -14.47 4.43
C ILE A 260 9.13 -15.02 4.72
N ILE A 261 8.22 -14.17 5.20
CA ILE A 261 6.83 -14.56 5.48
C ILE A 261 5.91 -13.60 4.75
N PRO A 262 5.11 -14.07 3.78
CA PRO A 262 4.09 -13.26 3.14
C PRO A 262 2.93 -13.00 4.09
N LEU A 263 2.38 -11.80 4.01
CA LEU A 263 1.21 -11.36 4.76
C LEU A 263 0.27 -10.67 3.78
N ASP A 264 -0.87 -11.30 3.53
CA ASP A 264 -1.94 -10.73 2.71
C ASP A 264 -2.61 -9.53 3.39
N ALA A 265 -3.45 -8.82 2.64
CA ALA A 265 -4.18 -7.64 3.10
C ALA A 265 -5.25 -7.96 4.17
N ASP A 266 -5.74 -9.21 4.25
CA ASP A 266 -6.84 -9.61 5.13
C ASP A 266 -6.40 -9.79 6.59
N HIS A 267 -5.09 -9.67 6.86
CA HIS A 267 -4.48 -9.83 8.18
C HIS A 267 -4.49 -8.53 9.03
N GLU A 268 -5.66 -7.91 9.23
CA GLU A 268 -5.74 -6.65 10.01
C GLU A 268 -5.77 -6.84 11.53
N GLU A 269 -6.38 -7.94 11.98
CA GLU A 269 -6.62 -8.25 13.39
C GLU A 269 -6.26 -9.71 13.70
N GLY A 270 -5.45 -9.93 14.74
CA GLY A 270 -4.97 -11.24 15.12
C GLY A 270 -3.57 -11.20 15.71
N HIS A 271 -2.85 -12.30 15.56
CA HIS A 271 -1.53 -12.51 16.14
C HIS A 271 -0.59 -13.14 15.12
N LEU A 272 0.69 -12.85 15.26
CA LEU A 272 1.77 -13.62 14.66
C LEU A 272 2.29 -14.60 15.71
N LEU A 273 2.23 -15.89 15.40
CA LEU A 273 2.80 -16.96 16.19
C LEU A 273 4.14 -17.37 15.60
N PHE A 274 5.20 -17.10 16.35
CA PHE A 274 6.58 -17.39 16.03
C PHE A 274 6.94 -18.78 16.54
N ALA A 275 7.74 -19.53 15.77
CA ALA A 275 8.39 -20.75 16.21
C ALA A 275 9.88 -20.73 15.89
N THR A 276 10.67 -21.13 16.88
CA THR A 276 12.13 -21.17 16.81
C THR A 276 12.63 -22.61 16.66
N GLN A 277 13.88 -22.77 16.19
CA GLN A 277 14.50 -24.05 15.95
C GLN A 277 14.58 -24.91 17.23
N ASN A 278 14.82 -24.27 18.39
CA ASN A 278 14.90 -24.95 19.68
C ASN A 278 13.52 -25.23 20.33
N GLY A 279 12.44 -24.98 19.60
CA GLY A 279 11.08 -25.33 20.02
C GLY A 279 10.46 -24.33 20.99
N LEU A 280 10.95 -23.08 21.06
CA LEU A 280 10.23 -21.97 21.68
C LEU A 280 9.20 -21.42 20.70
N VAL A 281 8.05 -21.02 21.23
CA VAL A 281 7.00 -20.31 20.51
C VAL A 281 6.67 -19.00 21.19
N LYS A 282 6.27 -18.00 20.40
CA LYS A 282 5.82 -16.72 20.93
C LYS A 282 4.63 -16.23 20.14
N ARG A 283 3.65 -15.65 20.83
CA ARG A 283 2.51 -14.99 20.19
C ARG A 283 2.60 -13.48 20.39
N THR A 284 2.51 -12.70 19.33
CA THR A 284 2.52 -11.22 19.39
C THR A 284 1.41 -10.67 18.51
N ALA A 285 0.68 -9.66 18.99
CA ALA A 285 -0.41 -9.07 18.23
C ALA A 285 0.10 -8.45 16.91
N ILE A 286 -0.65 -8.61 15.82
CA ILE A 286 -0.25 -8.06 14.52
C ILE A 286 -0.18 -6.53 14.50
N SER A 287 -0.95 -5.88 15.39
CA SER A 287 -0.92 -4.43 15.62
C SER A 287 0.48 -3.88 15.95
N GLU A 288 1.34 -4.68 16.60
CA GLU A 288 2.74 -4.34 16.90
C GLU A 288 3.63 -4.23 15.65
N PHE A 289 3.16 -4.72 14.51
CA PHE A 289 3.84 -4.75 13.22
C PHE A 289 3.21 -3.83 12.15
N LYS A 290 2.12 -3.09 12.48
CA LYS A 290 1.46 -2.16 11.54
C LYS A 290 2.41 -1.10 10.97
N ASN A 291 3.34 -0.60 11.80
CA ASN A 291 4.26 0.48 11.44
C ASN A 291 5.73 0.05 11.48
N ILE A 292 6.12 -0.86 10.60
CA ILE A 292 7.55 -1.17 10.36
C ILE A 292 8.18 -0.06 9.52
N ASN A 293 9.14 0.66 10.13
CA ASN A 293 9.92 1.70 9.47
C ASN A 293 11.04 1.09 8.58
N ARG A 294 11.74 1.92 7.81
CA ARG A 294 12.87 1.46 6.95
C ARG A 294 14.07 0.91 7.74
N ALA A 295 14.16 1.21 9.04
CA ALA A 295 15.19 0.68 9.91
C ALA A 295 14.80 -0.69 10.50
N GLY A 296 13.60 -1.21 10.20
CA GLY A 296 13.11 -2.45 10.80
C GLY A 296 12.76 -2.30 12.29
N LEU A 297 12.10 -3.32 12.82
CA LEU A 297 11.68 -3.41 14.22
C LEU A 297 12.24 -4.67 14.85
N ILE A 298 12.41 -4.69 16.17
CA ILE A 298 12.64 -5.95 16.89
C ILE A 298 11.35 -6.75 16.80
N ALA A 299 11.42 -8.01 16.41
CA ALA A 299 10.28 -8.92 16.33
C ALA A 299 10.32 -9.99 17.42
N ILE A 300 11.51 -10.51 17.74
CA ILE A 300 11.75 -11.54 18.77
C ILE A 300 13.17 -11.42 19.31
N SER A 301 13.35 -11.73 20.60
CA SER A 301 14.68 -11.89 21.18
C SER A 301 15.13 -13.34 21.03
N LEU A 302 16.19 -13.59 20.26
CA LEU A 302 16.73 -14.93 20.00
C LEU A 302 17.94 -15.19 20.90
N ARG A 303 18.17 -16.46 21.24
CA ARG A 303 19.41 -16.92 21.88
C ARG A 303 20.49 -17.12 20.81
N GLU A 304 21.76 -17.13 21.21
CA GLU A 304 22.89 -17.30 20.28
C GLU A 304 22.85 -18.64 19.52
N ASP A 305 22.24 -19.68 20.10
CA ASP A 305 22.10 -21.02 19.55
C ASP A 305 20.72 -21.30 18.96
N ASP A 306 19.90 -20.27 18.72
CA ASP A 306 18.53 -20.40 18.24
C ASP A 306 18.28 -19.54 16.99
N SER A 307 17.32 -19.97 16.18
CA SER A 307 16.94 -19.27 14.95
C SER A 307 15.44 -19.33 14.75
N LEU A 308 14.90 -18.30 14.11
CA LEU A 308 13.49 -18.28 13.76
C LEU A 308 13.27 -19.20 12.55
N VAL A 309 12.32 -20.13 12.68
CA VAL A 309 12.03 -21.12 11.64
C VAL A 309 10.79 -20.72 10.85
N SER A 310 9.69 -20.44 11.55
CA SER A 310 8.41 -20.15 10.92
C SER A 310 7.62 -19.13 11.73
N VAL A 311 6.80 -18.34 11.03
CA VAL A 311 5.84 -17.42 11.63
C VAL A 311 4.51 -17.65 10.93
N GLU A 312 3.46 -17.87 11.71
CA GLU A 312 2.11 -18.10 11.20
C GLU A 312 1.18 -17.01 11.72
N PHE A 313 0.26 -16.54 10.88
CA PHE A 313 -0.80 -15.65 11.32
C PHE A 313 -1.96 -16.46 11.92
N THR A 314 -2.46 -16.02 13.07
CA THR A 314 -3.58 -16.63 13.81
C THR A 314 -4.62 -15.61 14.26
N ARG A 315 -5.89 -16.00 14.29
CA ARG A 315 -7.06 -15.13 14.60
C ARG A 315 -7.44 -15.07 16.08
N GLY A 316 -6.79 -15.84 16.94
CA GLY A 316 -6.99 -15.83 18.40
C GLY A 316 -7.61 -17.11 18.98
N ASN A 317 -8.25 -17.94 18.14
CA ASN A 317 -8.87 -19.21 18.47
C ASN A 317 -8.29 -20.40 17.67
N ASP A 318 -7.18 -20.20 16.96
CA ASP A 318 -6.61 -21.23 16.11
C ASP A 318 -5.84 -22.29 16.91
N GLU A 319 -5.71 -23.45 16.30
CA GLU A 319 -4.81 -24.50 16.77
C GLU A 319 -3.60 -24.59 15.84
N VAL A 320 -2.46 -25.00 16.42
CA VAL A 320 -1.21 -25.08 15.68
C VAL A 320 -0.50 -26.39 15.95
N ILE A 321 0.25 -26.85 14.97
CA ILE A 321 1.08 -28.05 15.03
C ILE A 321 2.53 -27.66 14.82
N LEU A 322 3.38 -27.89 15.83
CA LEU A 322 4.82 -27.86 15.61
C LEU A 322 5.28 -29.22 15.10
N VAL A 323 6.19 -29.23 14.14
CA VAL A 323 6.78 -30.44 13.55
C VAL A 323 8.30 -30.38 13.65
N THR A 324 8.92 -31.49 14.02
CA THR A 324 10.37 -31.63 14.15
C THR A 324 11.00 -32.38 12.98
N GLU A 325 12.30 -32.17 12.76
CA GLU A 325 13.10 -32.83 11.72
C GLU A 325 13.06 -34.37 11.85
N GLN A 326 13.03 -34.89 13.08
CA GLN A 326 12.92 -36.32 13.35
C GLN A 326 11.48 -36.86 13.28
N GLY A 327 10.51 -36.02 12.92
CA GLY A 327 9.12 -36.43 12.65
C GLY A 327 8.22 -36.52 13.89
N TYR A 328 8.57 -35.85 14.99
CA TYR A 328 7.64 -35.62 16.10
C TYR A 328 6.77 -34.40 15.82
N SER A 329 5.58 -34.37 16.41
CA SER A 329 4.65 -33.25 16.30
C SER A 329 3.85 -33.02 17.57
N ILE A 330 3.53 -31.77 17.87
CA ILE A 330 2.63 -31.42 18.96
C ILE A 330 1.58 -30.42 18.47
N ARG A 331 0.31 -30.77 18.66
CA ARG A 331 -0.85 -29.93 18.37
C ARG A 331 -1.35 -29.30 19.66
N PHE A 332 -1.53 -28.00 19.70
CA PHE A 332 -2.06 -27.27 20.87
C PHE A 332 -2.79 -26.00 20.41
N SER A 333 -3.65 -25.44 21.27
CA SER A 333 -4.32 -24.17 20.98
C SER A 333 -3.34 -23.01 21.08
N GLU A 334 -3.43 -22.03 20.18
CA GLU A 334 -2.60 -20.82 20.28
C GLU A 334 -2.76 -20.08 21.61
N THR A 335 -3.92 -20.24 22.27
CA THR A 335 -4.24 -19.56 23.54
C THR A 335 -3.40 -20.05 24.71
N ASP A 336 -2.83 -21.27 24.62
CA ASP A 336 -1.84 -21.81 25.57
C ASP A 336 -0.53 -21.00 25.58
N CYS A 337 -0.31 -20.19 24.54
CA CYS A 337 0.70 -19.16 24.50
C CYS A 337 0.04 -17.79 24.71
N ARG A 338 0.27 -17.18 25.88
CA ARG A 338 -0.17 -15.78 26.11
C ARG A 338 0.44 -14.85 25.05
N ALA A 339 -0.30 -13.82 24.67
CA ALA A 339 0.25 -12.75 23.85
C ALA A 339 1.35 -12.01 24.63
N GLN A 340 2.47 -11.72 23.96
CA GLN A 340 3.64 -11.06 24.51
C GLN A 340 4.12 -9.96 23.57
N GLY A 341 4.83 -8.97 24.13
CA GLY A 341 5.50 -7.94 23.37
C GLY A 341 6.64 -8.47 22.49
N ARG A 342 7.11 -7.61 21.59
CA ARG A 342 8.11 -7.93 20.56
C ARG A 342 9.49 -8.30 21.13
N ASP A 343 9.92 -7.66 22.21
CA ASP A 343 11.25 -7.82 22.84
C ASP A 343 11.39 -9.08 23.71
N THR A 344 10.43 -10.01 23.65
CA THR A 344 10.43 -11.23 24.45
C THR A 344 10.90 -12.46 23.65
N ILE A 345 11.39 -13.48 24.37
CA ILE A 345 11.95 -14.72 23.82
C ILE A 345 10.85 -15.76 23.50
N GLY A 346 9.71 -15.71 24.20
CA GLY A 346 8.63 -16.69 24.09
C GLY A 346 8.65 -17.76 25.18
N VAL A 347 7.87 -18.82 24.96
CA VAL A 347 7.63 -19.94 25.88
C VAL A 347 7.84 -21.28 25.16
N LYS A 348 8.08 -22.37 25.90
CA LYS A 348 8.43 -23.67 25.30
C LYS A 348 7.29 -24.35 24.53
N GLY A 349 7.28 -24.33 23.20
CA GLY A 349 6.28 -24.99 22.35
C GLY A 349 6.31 -26.52 22.41
N ILE A 350 7.50 -27.09 22.21
CA ILE A 350 7.72 -28.55 22.20
C ILE A 350 8.99 -28.91 22.98
N SER A 351 9.00 -30.06 23.63
CA SER A 351 10.23 -30.65 24.17
C SER A 351 10.94 -31.48 23.11
N LEU A 352 12.09 -31.00 22.67
CA LEU A 352 12.93 -31.68 21.68
C LEU A 352 13.81 -32.77 22.33
N SER A 353 14.08 -33.82 21.56
CA SER A 353 15.11 -34.80 21.89
C SER A 353 16.50 -34.25 21.54
N PRO A 354 17.59 -34.80 22.10
CA PRO A 354 18.94 -34.38 21.73
C PRO A 354 19.16 -34.52 20.21
N LYS A 355 19.64 -33.46 19.55
CA LYS A 355 19.85 -33.34 18.09
C LYS A 355 18.59 -33.21 17.22
N ASP A 356 17.40 -33.13 17.82
CA ASP A 356 16.18 -32.81 17.08
C ASP A 356 15.95 -31.29 17.05
N LYS A 357 15.29 -30.80 16.02
CA LYS A 357 14.99 -29.38 15.82
C LYS A 357 13.60 -29.19 15.21
N VAL A 358 12.95 -28.09 15.51
CA VAL A 358 11.70 -27.70 14.83
C VAL A 358 12.01 -27.27 13.40
N ILE A 359 11.20 -27.73 12.47
CA ILE A 359 11.30 -27.38 11.04
C ILE A 359 10.10 -26.57 10.54
N SER A 360 8.94 -26.67 11.20
CA SER A 360 7.73 -25.99 10.77
C SER A 360 6.73 -25.81 11.91
N LEU A 361 5.98 -24.72 11.85
CA LEU A 361 4.75 -24.46 12.58
C LEU A 361 3.64 -24.45 11.54
N VAL A 362 2.61 -25.26 11.73
CA VAL A 362 1.49 -25.38 10.80
C VAL A 362 0.23 -24.96 11.53
N LYS A 363 -0.47 -23.94 11.01
CA LYS A 363 -1.82 -23.61 11.46
C LYS A 363 -2.78 -24.71 11.01
N VAL A 364 -3.60 -25.21 11.93
CA VAL A 364 -4.66 -26.16 11.62
C VAL A 364 -5.85 -25.37 11.12
N ALA A 365 -6.29 -25.61 9.89
CA ALA A 365 -7.53 -25.03 9.43
C ALA A 365 -8.72 -25.59 10.20
N ALA A 366 -9.71 -24.73 10.43
CA ALA A 366 -10.96 -25.14 11.04
C ALA A 366 -11.57 -26.27 10.20
N SER A 367 -11.73 -27.45 10.80
CA SER A 367 -12.52 -28.51 10.18
C SER A 367 -13.91 -27.95 9.86
N PRO A 368 -14.53 -28.28 8.71
CA PRO A 368 -15.90 -27.87 8.36
C PRO A 368 -17.00 -28.37 9.33
N GLY A 369 -16.66 -28.89 10.52
CA GLY A 369 -17.57 -29.42 11.53
C GLY A 369 -17.73 -28.54 12.77
N THR A 370 -17.04 -27.41 12.89
CA THR A 370 -17.23 -26.44 13.98
C THR A 370 -17.93 -25.20 13.43
N VAL A 371 -19.18 -25.37 13.02
CA VAL A 371 -20.05 -24.23 12.70
C VAL A 371 -20.23 -23.45 14.00
N SER A 372 -19.77 -22.20 14.06
CA SER A 372 -20.14 -21.32 15.17
C SER A 372 -21.66 -21.08 15.12
N GLU A 373 -22.32 -20.94 16.28
CA GLU A 373 -23.75 -20.60 16.34
C GLU A 373 -24.08 -19.31 15.56
N GLU A 374 -23.08 -18.44 15.36
CA GLU A 374 -23.17 -17.21 14.58
C GLU A 374 -23.28 -17.48 13.06
N MET A 375 -22.49 -18.40 12.50
CA MET A 375 -22.61 -18.79 11.07
C MET A 375 -23.95 -19.48 10.77
N ILE A 376 -24.48 -20.25 11.71
CA ILE A 376 -25.80 -20.89 11.56
C ILE A 376 -26.90 -19.82 11.47
N ARG A 377 -26.78 -18.68 12.18
CA ARG A 377 -27.75 -17.59 12.11
C ARG A 377 -27.67 -16.80 10.81
N GLU A 378 -26.49 -16.62 10.24
CA GLU A 378 -26.32 -15.93 8.94
C GLU A 378 -26.88 -16.75 7.78
N VAL A 379 -26.62 -18.06 7.75
CA VAL A 379 -27.12 -18.94 6.69
C VAL A 379 -28.64 -19.18 6.84
N ALA A 380 -29.16 -19.23 8.06
CA ALA A 380 -30.61 -19.35 8.30
C ALA A 380 -31.39 -18.04 8.04
N GLY A 381 -30.71 -16.91 7.86
CA GLY A 381 -31.31 -15.59 7.60
C GLY A 381 -31.42 -15.22 6.12
N GLN A 382 -30.87 -16.03 5.21
CA GLN A 382 -30.97 -15.79 3.76
C GLN A 382 -32.02 -16.71 3.14
N ASP A 383 -33.22 -16.16 2.92
CA ASP A 383 -34.25 -16.75 2.08
C ASP A 383 -33.75 -16.91 0.64
N MET A 384 -33.16 -18.07 0.34
CA MET A 384 -32.90 -18.48 -1.04
C MET A 384 -34.07 -19.35 -1.53
N GLN A 385 -34.91 -18.78 -2.39
CA GLN A 385 -35.92 -19.51 -3.14
C GLN A 385 -35.24 -20.57 -4.01
N VAL A 386 -35.30 -21.83 -3.57
CA VAL A 386 -34.99 -22.98 -4.43
C VAL A 386 -36.29 -23.66 -4.80
N ALA A 387 -36.60 -23.61 -6.09
CA ALA A 387 -37.74 -24.28 -6.69
C ALA A 387 -37.59 -25.81 -6.60
N GLY A 388 -38.65 -26.46 -6.12
CA GLY A 388 -38.99 -27.84 -6.48
C GLY A 388 -38.18 -28.96 -5.84
N VAL A 389 -38.45 -29.27 -4.56
CA VAL A 389 -38.36 -30.64 -4.02
C VAL A 389 -39.48 -30.82 -2.97
N ASP A 390 -40.24 -31.89 -3.11
CA ASP A 390 -41.39 -32.25 -2.26
C ASP A 390 -41.02 -32.39 -0.78
N LYS A 391 -41.76 -31.70 0.09
CA LYS A 391 -41.68 -31.82 1.56
C LYS A 391 -42.71 -32.83 2.06
N THR A 392 -42.38 -34.12 2.07
CA THR A 392 -43.06 -35.12 2.93
C THR A 392 -42.18 -36.36 3.07
N SER A 393 -41.50 -36.50 4.22
CA SER A 393 -41.30 -37.76 4.98
C SER A 393 -40.01 -37.70 5.80
N LEU A 394 -40.02 -37.04 6.97
CA LEU A 394 -38.99 -37.21 7.99
C LEU A 394 -39.63 -36.96 9.37
N ALA A 395 -40.49 -37.88 9.75
CA ALA A 395 -40.78 -38.24 11.12
C ALA A 395 -40.87 -39.77 11.13
N ASP A 396 -40.33 -40.39 12.17
CA ASP A 396 -40.18 -41.83 12.39
C ASP A 396 -38.88 -42.45 11.84
N THR A 397 -37.83 -42.40 12.66
CA THR A 397 -37.25 -43.60 13.29
C THR A 397 -36.11 -43.15 14.21
N ALA A 398 -36.44 -42.91 15.49
CA ALA A 398 -35.47 -43.11 16.55
C ALA A 398 -35.37 -44.62 16.82
N ASP A 399 -34.21 -45.05 17.29
CA ASP A 399 -33.80 -46.42 17.62
C ASP A 399 -33.28 -47.27 16.44
N ASN A 400 -31.96 -47.24 16.25
CA ASN A 400 -31.18 -48.48 16.19
C ASN A 400 -29.68 -48.26 16.42
N ASP A 401 -29.12 -49.09 17.31
CA ASP A 401 -27.71 -49.41 17.41
C ASP A 401 -27.10 -49.65 16.01
N MET A 402 -26.02 -48.94 15.69
CA MET A 402 -25.13 -49.33 14.60
C MET A 402 -23.68 -49.38 15.08
N THR A 403 -23.17 -50.60 14.99
CA THR A 403 -21.80 -51.05 15.11
C THR A 403 -20.94 -50.52 13.96
N ASP A 404 -19.63 -50.50 14.22
CA ASP A 404 -18.55 -50.15 13.30
C ASP A 404 -18.84 -50.51 11.83
N GLY A 405 -18.97 -49.48 11.00
CA GLY A 405 -19.21 -49.61 9.55
C GLY A 405 -18.68 -48.38 8.84
N GLU A 406 -17.79 -48.61 7.87
CA GLU A 406 -17.07 -47.67 7.02
C GLU A 406 -17.84 -46.39 6.68
N ALA A 407 -17.35 -45.26 7.21
CA ALA A 407 -17.70 -43.95 6.67
C ALA A 407 -17.08 -43.83 5.28
N VAL A 408 -17.89 -44.10 4.25
CA VAL A 408 -17.62 -43.62 2.89
C VAL A 408 -17.72 -42.10 2.94
N SER A 409 -16.57 -41.44 3.11
CA SER A 409 -16.46 -39.99 3.04
C SER A 409 -16.77 -39.57 1.60
N LEU A 410 -17.97 -39.06 1.36
CA LEU A 410 -18.25 -38.21 0.21
C LEU A 410 -17.19 -37.11 0.17
N GLY A 411 -16.40 -37.11 -0.89
CA GLY A 411 -15.20 -36.31 -1.07
C GLY A 411 -15.48 -34.82 -1.10
N MET A 412 -15.57 -34.21 0.08
CA MET A 412 -15.26 -32.80 0.21
C MET A 412 -13.73 -32.66 0.24
N PRO A 413 -13.17 -31.67 -0.48
CA PRO A 413 -11.79 -31.24 -0.30
C PRO A 413 -11.49 -31.08 1.19
N THR A 414 -10.49 -31.80 1.70
CA THR A 414 -10.08 -31.68 3.10
C THR A 414 -8.69 -31.09 3.15
N GLU A 415 -8.57 -29.99 3.89
CA GLU A 415 -7.26 -29.49 4.30
C GLU A 415 -6.50 -30.56 5.08
N SER A 416 -5.21 -30.63 4.83
CA SER A 416 -4.34 -31.65 5.36
C SER A 416 -2.94 -31.11 5.55
N ILE A 417 -2.15 -31.75 6.42
CA ILE A 417 -0.73 -31.42 6.55
C ILE A 417 0.07 -32.23 5.52
N LEU A 418 0.81 -31.53 4.67
CA LEU A 418 1.79 -32.10 3.76
C LEU A 418 3.12 -32.25 4.48
N PHE A 419 3.67 -33.46 4.51
CA PHE A 419 5.04 -33.72 4.95
C PHE A 419 5.94 -33.96 3.75
N VAL A 420 7.11 -33.32 3.72
CA VAL A 420 8.14 -33.54 2.71
C VAL A 420 9.48 -33.84 3.38
N SER A 421 10.16 -34.88 2.90
CA SER A 421 11.46 -35.34 3.36
C SER A 421 12.59 -34.98 2.39
N ALA A 422 13.82 -34.94 2.90
CA ALA A 422 15.02 -34.52 2.18
C ALA A 422 15.24 -35.30 0.87
N LYS A 423 14.89 -36.59 0.80
CA LYS A 423 15.06 -37.41 -0.42
C LYS A 423 13.85 -37.39 -1.35
N GLY A 424 12.97 -36.38 -1.22
CA GLY A 424 11.86 -36.14 -2.13
C GLY A 424 10.68 -37.10 -1.96
N PHE A 425 10.49 -37.67 -0.76
CA PHE A 425 9.25 -38.37 -0.41
C PHE A 425 8.33 -37.44 0.35
N GLY A 426 7.03 -37.59 0.14
CA GLY A 426 6.03 -36.86 0.91
C GLY A 426 4.66 -37.52 0.94
N LYS A 427 3.81 -37.02 1.82
CA LYS A 427 2.44 -37.49 2.03
C LYS A 427 1.58 -36.37 2.58
N ARG A 428 0.29 -36.44 2.30
CA ARG A 428 -0.71 -35.65 3.01
C ARG A 428 -1.26 -36.48 4.17
N THR A 429 -1.53 -35.86 5.30
CA THR A 429 -2.18 -36.52 6.44
C THR A 429 -3.26 -35.60 6.98
N ALA A 430 -4.46 -36.13 7.19
CA ALA A 430 -5.59 -35.33 7.68
C ALA A 430 -5.29 -34.76 9.07
N PHE A 431 -5.78 -33.54 9.35
CA PHE A 431 -5.61 -32.92 10.66
C PHE A 431 -6.23 -33.72 11.81
N SER A 432 -7.29 -34.49 11.54
CA SER A 432 -7.97 -35.37 12.51
C SER A 432 -7.07 -36.45 13.12
N GLU A 433 -5.99 -36.83 12.44
CA GLU A 433 -4.98 -37.76 12.96
C GLU A 433 -4.16 -37.18 14.11
N PHE A 434 -4.12 -35.85 14.25
CA PHE A 434 -3.34 -35.15 15.26
C PHE A 434 -4.25 -34.72 16.40
N ARG A 435 -4.20 -35.45 17.52
CA ARG A 435 -4.93 -35.05 18.74
C ARG A 435 -4.29 -33.82 19.38
N VAL A 436 -5.13 -32.95 19.94
CA VAL A 436 -4.71 -31.80 20.76
C VAL A 436 -4.03 -32.29 22.04
N GLN A 437 -2.96 -31.61 22.44
CA GLN A 437 -2.13 -31.88 23.61
C GLN A 437 -1.77 -30.56 24.29
N ASN A 438 -1.31 -30.63 25.54
CA ASN A 438 -0.75 -29.45 26.21
C ASN A 438 0.62 -29.09 25.62
N ARG A 439 0.85 -27.79 25.42
CA ARG A 439 2.14 -27.25 24.97
C ARG A 439 3.32 -27.73 25.86
N GLY A 440 4.49 -27.90 25.27
CA GLY A 440 5.75 -28.22 25.97
C GLY A 440 6.02 -29.72 26.15
N GLY A 441 5.08 -30.59 25.77
CA GLY A 441 5.26 -32.04 25.72
C GLY A 441 6.23 -32.49 24.62
N LYS A 442 6.53 -33.80 24.57
CA LYS A 442 7.39 -34.40 23.54
C LYS A 442 6.71 -34.56 22.17
N GLY A 443 5.38 -34.47 22.14
CA GLY A 443 4.59 -34.70 20.94
C GLY A 443 4.43 -36.20 20.59
N LEU A 444 3.74 -36.43 19.47
CA LEU A 444 3.49 -37.73 18.87
C LEU A 444 4.23 -37.84 17.55
N ILE A 445 4.55 -39.06 17.14
CA ILE A 445 5.16 -39.32 15.84
C ILE A 445 4.15 -38.95 14.74
N ALA A 446 4.58 -38.08 13.82
CA ALA A 446 3.86 -37.62 12.63
C ALA A 446 4.41 -38.24 11.34
N TYR A 447 5.70 -38.57 11.37
CA TYR A 447 6.47 -39.14 10.28
C TYR A 447 7.62 -39.95 10.89
N LYS A 448 8.04 -41.03 10.23
CA LYS A 448 9.21 -41.80 10.68
C LYS A 448 10.31 -41.76 9.63
N PRO A 449 11.29 -40.84 9.77
CA PRO A 449 12.46 -40.79 8.90
C PRO A 449 13.19 -42.13 8.85
N ASN A 450 13.67 -42.49 7.67
CA ASN A 450 14.53 -43.65 7.48
C ASN A 450 15.61 -43.35 6.43
N LYS A 451 16.55 -44.28 6.20
CA LYS A 451 17.66 -44.07 5.25
C LYS A 451 17.18 -43.78 3.81
N LYS A 452 15.99 -44.22 3.43
CA LYS A 452 15.40 -44.05 2.08
C LYS A 452 14.75 -42.68 1.92
N THR A 453 14.11 -42.15 2.95
CA THR A 453 13.42 -40.85 2.91
C THR A 453 14.32 -39.68 3.31
N GLY A 454 15.30 -39.94 4.18
CA GLY A 454 15.97 -38.86 4.90
C GLY A 454 15.06 -38.25 5.97
N VAL A 455 15.54 -37.17 6.58
CA VAL A 455 14.83 -36.36 7.57
C VAL A 455 13.69 -35.56 6.94
N LEU A 456 12.77 -35.05 7.77
CA LEU A 456 11.78 -34.09 7.28
C LEU A 456 12.43 -32.71 7.05
N ILE A 457 12.03 -32.05 5.97
CA ILE A 457 12.48 -30.72 5.60
C ILE A 457 11.35 -29.69 5.74
N ALA A 458 10.12 -30.08 5.38
CA ALA A 458 8.97 -29.18 5.46
C ALA A 458 7.71 -29.91 5.94
N ALA A 459 6.88 -29.17 6.68
CA ALA A 459 5.49 -29.50 6.92
C ALA A 459 4.62 -28.26 6.70
N LEU A 460 3.60 -28.35 5.85
CA LEU A 460 2.77 -27.22 5.42
C LEU A 460 1.29 -27.61 5.46
N SER A 461 0.39 -26.67 5.77
CA SER A 461 -1.04 -26.88 5.48
C SER A 461 -1.24 -26.80 3.98
N VAL A 462 -2.01 -27.73 3.42
CA VAL A 462 -2.33 -27.74 2.00
C VAL A 462 -3.76 -28.24 1.78
N HIS A 463 -4.48 -27.53 0.93
CA HIS A 463 -5.75 -27.95 0.39
C HIS A 463 -5.53 -28.85 -0.84
N CYS A 464 -6.52 -29.68 -1.22
CA CYS A 464 -6.26 -30.69 -2.25
C CYS A 464 -6.21 -30.13 -3.68
N ASP A 465 -6.81 -28.97 -3.91
CA ASP A 465 -6.78 -28.29 -5.21
C ASP A 465 -5.49 -27.49 -5.43
N GLU A 466 -4.82 -27.02 -4.36
CA GLU A 466 -3.57 -26.26 -4.45
C GLU A 466 -2.41 -27.03 -5.11
N ASP A 467 -1.45 -26.28 -5.62
CA ASP A 467 -0.19 -26.82 -6.13
C ASP A 467 0.94 -26.69 -5.10
N VAL A 468 1.89 -27.61 -5.20
CA VAL A 468 3.08 -27.67 -4.36
C VAL A 468 4.30 -27.46 -5.24
N LEU A 469 5.10 -26.44 -4.92
CA LEU A 469 6.43 -26.23 -5.48
C LEU A 469 7.47 -26.86 -4.56
N LEU A 470 8.32 -27.72 -5.12
CA LEU A 470 9.49 -28.26 -4.43
C LEU A 470 10.75 -27.81 -5.13
N ILE A 471 11.77 -27.46 -4.35
CA ILE A 471 13.09 -27.12 -4.87
C ILE A 471 14.17 -27.99 -4.22
N ASN A 472 15.14 -28.43 -5.03
CA ASN A 472 16.31 -29.13 -4.52
C ASN A 472 17.58 -28.24 -4.47
N ASP A 473 18.61 -28.77 -3.82
CA ASP A 473 19.95 -28.19 -3.70
C ASP A 473 20.63 -27.87 -5.06
N LYS A 474 20.24 -28.55 -6.13
CA LYS A 474 20.71 -28.31 -7.51
C LYS A 474 19.86 -27.28 -8.27
N GLY A 475 18.91 -26.61 -7.63
CA GLY A 475 18.06 -25.60 -8.27
C GLY A 475 17.01 -26.15 -9.24
N LEU A 476 16.72 -27.45 -9.20
CA LEU A 476 15.62 -28.05 -9.93
C LEU A 476 14.32 -27.80 -9.17
N ILE A 477 13.34 -27.23 -9.87
CA ILE A 477 12.02 -26.90 -9.30
C ILE A 477 10.96 -27.78 -9.95
N ILE A 478 10.08 -28.36 -9.16
CA ILE A 478 8.93 -29.13 -9.64
C ILE A 478 7.64 -28.57 -9.04
N ARG A 479 6.63 -28.35 -9.88
CA ARG A 479 5.27 -27.97 -9.50
C ARG A 479 4.37 -29.19 -9.69
N ILE A 480 3.72 -29.66 -8.63
CA ILE A 480 2.78 -30.81 -8.65
C ILE A 480 1.49 -30.42 -7.94
N THR A 481 0.35 -30.89 -8.40
CA THR A 481 -0.92 -30.67 -7.68
C THR A 481 -0.98 -31.52 -6.42
N ALA A 482 -1.47 -30.92 -5.32
CA ALA A 482 -1.57 -31.59 -4.02
C ALA A 482 -2.44 -32.85 -4.07
N ALA A 483 -3.49 -32.86 -4.91
CA ALA A 483 -4.32 -34.02 -5.19
C ALA A 483 -3.52 -35.28 -5.60
N GLU A 484 -2.40 -35.12 -6.35
CA GLU A 484 -1.57 -36.24 -6.76
C GLU A 484 -0.77 -36.87 -5.60
N ILE A 485 -0.60 -36.12 -4.51
CA ILE A 485 0.12 -36.55 -3.31
C ILE A 485 -0.84 -37.38 -2.46
N SER A 486 -0.47 -38.64 -2.22
CA SER A 486 -1.30 -39.58 -1.49
C SER A 486 -1.57 -39.11 -0.05
N GLN A 487 -2.84 -39.14 0.33
CA GLN A 487 -3.26 -38.97 1.71
C GLN A 487 -3.09 -40.29 2.45
N LEU A 488 -2.25 -40.29 3.47
CA LEU A 488 -1.85 -41.47 4.25
C LEU A 488 -1.79 -41.12 5.73
N GLY A 489 -1.93 -42.14 6.59
CA GLY A 489 -1.83 -41.98 8.05
C GLY A 489 -0.44 -41.52 8.52
N ARG A 490 -0.33 -41.14 9.80
CA ARG A 490 0.90 -40.57 10.38
C ARG A 490 2.13 -41.46 10.22
N MET A 491 2.00 -42.78 10.43
CA MET A 491 3.16 -43.68 10.39
C MET A 491 3.65 -44.02 8.97
N ALA A 492 2.92 -43.61 7.93
CA ALA A 492 3.28 -43.95 6.56
C ALA A 492 4.52 -43.19 6.08
N MET A 493 5.29 -43.82 5.19
CA MET A 493 6.50 -43.24 4.60
C MET A 493 6.20 -42.16 3.54
N GLY A 494 5.05 -42.26 2.87
CA GLY A 494 4.70 -41.40 1.73
C GLY A 494 5.16 -41.93 0.38
N VAL A 495 4.85 -41.16 -0.65
CA VAL A 495 5.15 -41.42 -2.05
C VAL A 495 6.27 -40.53 -2.55
N LYS A 496 6.92 -40.90 -3.65
CA LYS A 496 7.99 -40.10 -4.25
C LYS A 496 7.37 -38.90 -5.00
N LEU A 497 7.75 -37.70 -4.60
CA LEU A 497 7.32 -36.43 -5.20
C LEU A 497 8.27 -35.99 -6.32
N MET A 498 9.57 -36.17 -6.11
CA MET A 498 10.62 -35.81 -7.07
C MET A 498 11.61 -36.95 -7.25
N ARG A 499 12.16 -37.12 -8.46
CA ARG A 499 13.19 -38.12 -8.71
C ARG A 499 14.51 -37.71 -8.04
N PHE A 500 14.82 -38.38 -6.93
CA PHE A 500 16.12 -38.28 -6.25
C PHE A 500 17.27 -38.75 -7.16
N ARG A 501 18.16 -37.84 -7.55
CA ARG A 501 19.41 -38.09 -8.30
C ARG A 501 20.63 -37.63 -7.48
N GLY A 502 20.68 -38.04 -6.21
CA GLY A 502 21.70 -37.56 -5.27
C GLY A 502 21.60 -36.04 -5.04
N SER A 503 20.36 -35.55 -4.89
CA SER A 503 20.02 -34.14 -4.66
C SER A 503 18.97 -34.09 -3.56
N GLU A 504 19.12 -33.22 -2.58
CA GLU A 504 18.18 -33.09 -1.47
C GLU A 504 17.20 -31.94 -1.68
N ILE A 505 15.95 -32.13 -1.24
CA ILE A 505 14.96 -31.04 -1.20
C ILE A 505 15.41 -30.03 -0.16
N VAL A 506 15.44 -28.75 -0.54
CA VAL A 506 15.82 -27.65 0.35
C VAL A 506 14.61 -26.96 0.93
N ASP A 507 13.58 -26.71 0.12
CA ASP A 507 12.39 -26.00 0.57
C ASP A 507 11.14 -26.36 -0.25
N VAL A 508 9.98 -26.02 0.28
CA VAL A 508 8.66 -26.31 -0.30
C VAL A 508 7.75 -25.11 -0.11
N ALA A 509 7.00 -24.73 -1.16
CA ALA A 509 5.98 -23.68 -1.10
C ALA A 509 4.64 -24.18 -1.65
N ILE A 510 3.56 -23.60 -1.15
CA ILE A 510 2.19 -23.84 -1.62
C ILE A 510 1.78 -22.72 -2.57
N VAL A 511 1.14 -23.05 -3.68
CA VAL A 511 0.71 -22.10 -4.71
C VAL A 511 -0.77 -22.30 -4.97
N PRO A 512 -1.56 -21.23 -5.14
CA PRO A 512 -2.91 -21.35 -5.68
C PRO A 512 -2.93 -22.12 -7.00
N HIS A 513 -3.94 -22.96 -7.18
CA HIS A 513 -4.11 -23.68 -8.43
C HIS A 513 -4.54 -22.71 -9.54
N GLU A 514 -3.77 -22.71 -10.64
CA GLU A 514 -4.14 -22.00 -11.86
C GLU A 514 -4.14 -23.00 -13.01
N GLU A 515 -5.31 -23.24 -13.60
CA GLU A 515 -5.42 -24.01 -14.83
C GLU A 515 -4.76 -23.23 -15.96
N HIS A 516 -3.55 -23.62 -16.35
CA HIS A 516 -2.99 -23.16 -17.61
C HIS A 516 -3.73 -23.85 -18.76
N GLN A 517 -4.49 -23.07 -19.54
CA GLN A 517 -4.73 -23.40 -20.93
C GLN A 517 -3.36 -23.62 -21.58
N SER A 518 -3.08 -24.85 -21.99
CA SER A 518 -1.91 -25.16 -22.80
C SER A 518 -1.98 -24.32 -24.07
N SER A 519 -1.25 -23.21 -24.14
CA SER A 519 -0.98 -22.55 -25.41
C SER A 519 -0.12 -23.52 -26.23
N ALA A 520 -0.61 -23.86 -27.42
CA ALA A 520 -0.01 -24.81 -28.36
C ALA A 520 1.30 -24.32 -29.02
N ASP A 521 2.07 -23.48 -28.33
CA ASP A 521 3.36 -22.96 -28.77
C ASP A 521 4.46 -23.50 -27.85
N ALA A 522 4.60 -24.83 -27.86
CA ALA A 522 5.86 -25.44 -27.47
C ALA A 522 6.83 -25.23 -28.64
N GLU A 523 7.69 -24.21 -28.54
CA GLU A 523 8.94 -24.22 -29.30
C GLU A 523 9.61 -25.57 -29.04
N THR A 524 9.84 -26.30 -30.13
CA THR A 524 10.61 -27.54 -30.13
C THR A 524 12.00 -27.25 -29.58
N VAL A 525 12.21 -27.54 -28.29
CA VAL A 525 13.54 -27.65 -27.71
C VAL A 525 14.15 -28.93 -28.28
N THR A 526 15.08 -28.75 -29.22
CA THR A 526 15.93 -29.84 -29.72
C THR A 526 16.75 -30.41 -28.58
N ASP A 527 16.54 -31.70 -28.29
CA ASP A 527 17.45 -32.52 -27.50
C ASP A 527 18.83 -32.52 -28.16
N VAL A 528 19.79 -31.79 -27.60
CA VAL A 528 21.23 -32.02 -27.83
C VAL A 528 21.94 -31.84 -26.50
N ASP A 529 22.23 -32.97 -25.85
CA ASP A 529 23.55 -33.29 -25.30
C ASP A 529 23.49 -34.67 -24.62
N THR A 530 23.69 -35.69 -25.45
CA THR A 530 24.23 -36.98 -25.03
C THR A 530 25.70 -36.78 -24.69
N LEU A 531 26.00 -36.61 -23.40
CA LEU A 531 27.30 -36.98 -22.86
C LEU A 531 27.19 -38.40 -22.32
N GLU A 532 27.42 -39.37 -23.21
CA GLU A 532 27.93 -40.69 -22.82
C GLU A 532 29.39 -40.49 -22.39
N GLU A 533 29.69 -40.77 -21.12
CA GLU A 533 31.06 -41.04 -20.69
C GLU A 533 31.49 -42.37 -21.33
N PRO A 534 32.64 -42.45 -22.04
CA PRO A 534 33.19 -43.73 -22.42
C PRO A 534 34.05 -44.26 -21.27
N ASP A 535 33.68 -45.44 -20.77
CA ASP A 535 34.57 -46.32 -20.03
C ASP A 535 35.83 -46.59 -20.87
N ALA A 536 37.01 -46.27 -20.34
CA ALA A 536 38.29 -46.65 -20.91
C ALA A 536 39.13 -47.41 -19.89
N ASP A 537 39.02 -48.74 -19.95
CA ASP A 537 40.02 -49.67 -19.45
C ASP A 537 41.36 -49.43 -20.17
N LEU A 538 42.37 -49.02 -19.41
CA LEU A 538 43.75 -48.88 -19.86
C LEU A 538 44.54 -50.14 -19.47
N HIS A 539 44.69 -51.05 -20.43
CA HIS A 539 45.82 -51.98 -20.48
C HIS A 539 46.69 -51.65 -21.69
N GLY A 540 48.01 -51.68 -21.47
CA GLY A 540 49.00 -51.00 -22.27
C GLY A 540 49.22 -51.57 -23.68
N LEU A 541 50.01 -50.83 -24.45
CA LEU A 541 51.26 -51.35 -25.00
C LEU A 541 52.11 -50.20 -25.59
N ASP A 542 53.36 -50.56 -25.69
CA ASP A 542 54.61 -49.85 -25.87
C ASP A 542 54.87 -49.18 -27.24
N SER A 543 55.84 -48.27 -27.21
CA SER A 543 56.82 -47.81 -28.22
C SER A 543 56.44 -47.60 -29.70
N SER A 544 56.66 -46.37 -30.21
CA SER A 544 57.75 -46.02 -31.15
C SER A 544 57.50 -44.68 -31.91
N ASN A 545 58.54 -43.84 -31.89
CA ASN A 545 58.89 -42.63 -32.68
C ASN A 545 58.51 -42.62 -34.19
N PRO A 546 58.76 -41.53 -34.98
CA PRO A 546 58.81 -40.07 -34.69
C PRO A 546 58.26 -39.15 -35.84
N VAL A 547 58.21 -37.83 -35.57
CA VAL A 547 58.47 -36.66 -36.48
C VAL A 547 57.68 -36.52 -37.80
N LEU A 548 57.00 -35.36 -37.96
CA LEU A 548 57.18 -34.48 -39.13
C LEU A 548 56.73 -33.04 -38.83
N ASN A 549 57.55 -32.13 -39.32
CA ASN A 549 57.57 -30.67 -39.17
C ASN A 549 57.20 -30.04 -40.51
N THR A 550 56.29 -29.07 -40.53
CA THR A 550 56.18 -27.93 -41.49
C THR A 550 55.18 -26.96 -40.84
N GLY A 551 55.47 -25.72 -40.44
CA GLY A 551 56.36 -24.73 -41.02
C GLY A 551 55.59 -23.90 -42.06
N LEU A 552 55.06 -22.73 -41.67
CA LEU A 552 55.14 -21.44 -42.38
C LEU A 552 54.33 -20.35 -41.65
N ALA A 553 54.99 -19.21 -41.46
CA ALA A 553 54.51 -17.96 -40.88
C ALA A 553 54.15 -16.96 -42.01
N GLU A 554 53.81 -15.72 -41.60
CA GLU A 554 53.47 -14.50 -42.39
C GLU A 554 51.96 -14.34 -42.64
N ASP A 555 51.29 -13.19 -42.46
CA ASP A 555 51.66 -11.84 -42.02
C ASP A 555 50.35 -11.08 -41.66
N ILE A 556 50.47 -10.06 -40.81
CA ILE A 556 49.40 -9.12 -40.38
C ILE A 556 49.27 -7.99 -41.43
N PRO A 557 48.11 -7.32 -41.57
CA PRO A 557 48.06 -5.96 -41.03
C PRO A 557 46.73 -5.56 -40.37
N THR A 558 46.86 -4.86 -39.25
CA THR A 558 45.87 -4.05 -38.56
C THR A 558 45.46 -2.83 -39.39
N LEU A 559 44.19 -2.46 -39.35
CA LEU A 559 43.65 -1.26 -39.98
C LEU A 559 43.05 -0.37 -38.88
N ASP A 560 43.69 0.78 -38.68
CA ASP A 560 43.16 1.88 -37.88
C ASP A 560 43.42 3.20 -38.62
N SER A 561 42.51 4.16 -38.41
CA SER A 561 42.52 5.59 -38.78
C SER A 561 42.05 6.03 -40.19
N LEU A 562 41.19 7.07 -40.15
CA LEU A 562 40.74 8.10 -41.12
C LEU A 562 39.19 8.21 -40.99
N HIS A 563 38.56 9.26 -40.46
CA HIS A 563 38.77 10.71 -40.56
C HIS A 563 38.24 11.49 -39.34
N GLN A 564 38.88 12.62 -39.06
CA GLN A 564 38.45 13.74 -38.23
C GLN A 564 37.71 14.82 -39.06
N GLU A 565 37.01 15.69 -38.31
CA GLU A 565 36.75 17.13 -38.57
C GLU A 565 35.62 17.50 -39.56
N GLU A 566 34.71 18.47 -39.31
CA GLU A 566 34.75 19.75 -38.57
C GLU A 566 33.29 20.30 -38.29
N PRO A 567 33.03 21.53 -37.76
CA PRO A 567 31.93 21.87 -36.84
C PRO A 567 30.94 22.99 -37.33
N GLU A 568 30.05 23.44 -36.42
CA GLU A 568 29.59 24.83 -36.16
C GLU A 568 28.07 25.03 -35.90
N ASP A 569 27.80 25.63 -34.73
CA ASP A 569 26.85 26.68 -34.32
C ASP A 569 25.35 26.68 -34.68
N SER A 570 24.51 26.66 -33.63
CA SER A 570 23.75 27.84 -33.13
C SER A 570 23.01 27.56 -31.82
#